data_AF-A0A286C8B9-F1
#
_entry.id   AF-A0A286C8B9-F1
#
_cell.length_a   1.000
_cell.length_b   1.000
_cell.length_c   1.000
_cell.angle_alpha   90.00
_cell.angle_beta   90.00
_cell.angle_gamma   90.00
#
_symmetry.space_group_name_H-M   'P 1'
#
loop_
_entity.id
_entity.type
_entity.pdbx_description
1 polymer ?
#
loop_
_entity_poly.entity_id
_entity_poly.type
_entity_poly.pdbx_seq_one_letter_code
_entity_poly.pdbx_strand_id
1 'polypeptide(L)'
;MNKRVVGVALFAFVLSLPASAALPQSELQPQQQSQSQPLPHGDGWRLVRSVQLGNSKNYIHMVLIDSKRDMDQAVYGAALSKICRSEPDFCRVRFWNEERHVAQAISFTDAQFKALRAEYVFNRAGSVQQMRYACTVVSDKNQCFSH
;
A
#
# COMPACT_ATOMS: atom_id res chain seq x y z
N MET A 1 12.56 84.10 24.13
CA MET A 1 11.71 84.77 23.12
C MET A 1 12.02 84.15 21.76
N ASN A 2 10.99 83.88 20.95
CA ASN A 2 11.00 83.49 19.51
C ASN A 2 11.34 82.02 19.20
N LYS A 3 10.36 81.17 18.80
CA LYS A 3 9.60 81.06 17.53
C LYS A 3 10.39 80.39 16.39
N ARG A 4 9.93 79.16 16.03
CA ARG A 4 9.45 78.68 14.69
C ARG A 4 10.14 79.32 13.46
N VAL A 5 10.56 78.64 12.38
CA VAL A 5 9.91 77.56 11.61
C VAL A 5 10.75 77.23 10.34
N VAL A 6 10.59 76.01 9.76
CA VAL A 6 10.73 75.61 8.31
C VAL A 6 12.14 75.66 7.67
N GLY A 7 12.62 74.70 6.87
CA GLY A 7 12.07 73.46 6.30
C GLY A 7 12.97 72.91 5.16
N VAL A 8 12.42 71.92 4.44
CA VAL A 8 12.80 71.43 3.09
C VAL A 8 13.83 70.28 2.98
N ALA A 9 13.26 69.09 2.78
CA ALA A 9 13.54 68.02 1.82
C ALA A 9 14.98 67.49 1.60
N LEU A 10 15.12 66.17 1.74
CA LEU A 10 15.78 65.33 0.73
C LEU A 10 15.13 63.93 0.71
N PHE A 11 14.72 63.55 -0.49
CA PHE A 11 14.11 62.28 -0.85
C PHE A 11 15.12 61.13 -0.68
N ALA A 12 14.70 60.04 -0.04
CA ALA A 12 15.27 58.72 -0.27
C ALA A 12 14.12 57.73 -0.48
N PHE A 13 13.87 57.43 -1.76
CA PHE A 13 12.98 56.37 -2.21
C PHE A 13 13.53 55.03 -1.69
N VAL A 14 12.87 54.45 -0.70
CA VAL A 14 13.05 53.02 -0.38
C VAL A 14 11.92 52.29 -1.09
N LEU A 15 12.28 51.60 -2.18
CA LEU A 15 11.37 50.74 -2.92
C LEU A 15 10.92 49.60 -2.00
N SER A 16 9.74 49.73 -1.41
CA SER A 16 9.05 48.64 -0.74
C SER A 16 8.54 47.67 -1.81
N LEU A 17 9.22 46.54 -1.96
CA LEU A 17 8.65 45.39 -2.64
C LEU A 17 7.37 44.96 -1.89
N PRO A 18 6.26 44.68 -2.59
CA PRO A 18 5.11 44.08 -1.94
C PRO A 18 5.50 42.67 -1.55
N ALA A 19 5.58 42.40 -0.25
CA ALA A 19 5.50 41.03 0.23
C ALA A 19 4.08 40.54 -0.12
N SER A 20 3.95 39.79 -1.21
CA SER A 20 2.75 39.03 -1.49
C SER A 20 2.54 38.07 -0.31
N ALA A 21 1.54 38.38 0.52
CA ALA A 21 1.01 37.45 1.49
C ALA A 21 0.29 36.33 0.73
N ALA A 22 1.06 35.35 0.26
CA ALA A 22 0.52 34.07 -0.17
C ALA A 22 0.19 33.27 1.09
N LEU A 23 -1.10 32.98 1.26
CA LEU A 23 -1.62 32.01 2.23
C LEU A 23 -0.77 30.72 2.16
N PRO A 24 -0.48 30.04 3.27
CA PRO A 24 0.01 28.66 3.19
C PRO A 24 -1.12 27.81 2.61
N GLN A 25 -1.15 27.68 1.28
CA GLN A 25 -1.75 26.52 0.64
C GLN A 25 -1.01 25.33 1.23
N SER A 26 -1.75 24.48 1.96
CA SER A 26 -1.30 23.15 2.30
C SER A 26 -0.87 22.50 0.99
N GLU A 27 0.45 22.48 0.78
CA GLU A 27 1.07 21.74 -0.28
C GLU A 27 0.79 20.28 0.06
N LEU A 28 -0.27 19.75 -0.55
CA LEU A 28 -0.46 18.33 -0.79
C LEU A 28 0.87 17.86 -1.36
N GLN A 29 1.72 17.32 -0.49
CA GLN A 29 2.99 16.72 -0.88
C GLN A 29 2.69 15.82 -2.07
N PRO A 30 3.29 16.08 -3.24
CA PRO A 30 3.19 15.15 -4.34
C PRO A 30 3.64 13.80 -3.80
N GLN A 31 2.74 12.80 -3.79
CA GLN A 31 3.12 11.42 -3.62
C GLN A 31 4.32 11.22 -4.53
N GLN A 32 5.48 10.95 -3.94
CA GLN A 32 6.69 10.63 -4.66
C GLN A 32 6.33 9.57 -5.69
N GLN A 33 6.25 10.03 -6.94
CA GLN A 33 6.12 9.24 -8.13
C GLN A 33 7.48 8.55 -8.28
N SER A 34 7.70 7.57 -7.40
CA SER A 34 8.82 6.65 -7.48
C SER A 34 8.63 5.95 -8.81
N GLN A 35 9.60 6.12 -9.71
CA GLN A 35 9.72 5.41 -10.98
C GLN A 35 9.15 4.01 -10.81
N SER A 36 8.05 3.71 -11.52
CA SER A 36 7.23 2.54 -11.29
C SER A 36 8.02 1.28 -11.64
N GLN A 37 8.77 0.78 -10.66
CA GLN A 37 9.38 -0.54 -10.75
C GLN A 37 8.25 -1.54 -11.01
N PRO A 38 8.39 -2.44 -11.98
CA PRO A 38 7.38 -3.46 -12.24
C PRO A 38 7.06 -4.21 -10.95
N LEU A 39 5.77 -4.39 -10.66
CA LEU A 39 5.37 -5.18 -9.51
C LEU A 39 5.93 -6.62 -9.64
N PRO A 40 6.34 -7.25 -8.53
CA PRO A 40 6.80 -8.64 -8.54
C PRO A 40 5.80 -9.57 -9.23
N HIS A 41 6.32 -10.50 -10.04
CA HIS A 41 5.55 -11.54 -10.70
C HIS A 41 6.42 -12.79 -10.86
N GLY A 42 5.77 -13.89 -11.25
CA GLY A 42 6.42 -15.14 -11.59
C GLY A 42 5.50 -16.02 -12.40
N ASP A 43 5.93 -17.24 -12.67
CA ASP A 43 5.13 -18.21 -13.40
C ASP A 43 3.85 -18.55 -12.61
N GLY A 44 2.69 -18.23 -13.19
CA GLY A 44 1.38 -18.46 -12.59
C GLY A 44 0.89 -17.39 -11.60
N TRP A 45 1.63 -16.32 -11.33
CA TRP A 45 1.22 -15.31 -10.34
C TRP A 45 1.79 -13.90 -10.59
N ARG A 46 1.07 -12.89 -10.11
CA ARG A 46 1.56 -11.50 -10.03
C ARG A 46 1.08 -10.76 -8.81
N LEU A 47 1.91 -9.86 -8.27
CA LEU A 47 1.49 -8.88 -7.28
C LEU A 47 0.63 -7.81 -7.96
N VAL A 48 -0.57 -7.58 -7.43
CA VAL A 48 -1.49 -6.54 -7.91
C VAL A 48 -1.26 -5.24 -7.16
N ARG A 49 -1.09 -5.32 -5.82
CA ARG A 49 -0.84 -4.16 -4.95
C ARG A 49 -0.42 -4.61 -3.55
N SER A 50 0.11 -3.66 -2.78
CA SER A 50 0.37 -3.81 -1.35
C SER A 50 -0.40 -2.73 -0.60
N VAL A 51 -1.14 -3.12 0.44
CA VAL A 51 -1.93 -2.20 1.27
C VAL A 51 -1.30 -2.13 2.67
N GLN A 52 -0.93 -0.93 3.11
CA GLN A 52 -0.30 -0.73 4.42
C GLN A 52 -1.31 -0.90 5.56
N LEU A 53 -0.88 -1.54 6.64
CA LEU A 53 -1.68 -1.71 7.86
C LEU A 53 -1.57 -0.47 8.75
N GLY A 54 -2.52 0.46 8.62
CA GLY A 54 -2.48 1.73 9.34
C GLY A 54 -1.17 2.46 9.07
N ASN A 55 -0.49 2.90 10.13
CA ASN A 55 0.82 3.54 10.04
C ASN A 55 1.99 2.57 10.32
N SER A 56 1.71 1.27 10.46
CA SER A 56 2.76 0.27 10.62
C SER A 56 3.43 0.04 9.26
N LYS A 57 4.75 -0.16 9.21
CA LYS A 57 5.46 -0.53 7.96
C LYS A 57 5.14 -1.96 7.49
N ASN A 58 4.02 -2.52 7.95
CA ASN A 58 3.53 -3.84 7.61
C ASN A 58 2.52 -3.73 6.47
N TYR A 59 2.62 -4.64 5.51
CA TYR A 59 1.80 -4.62 4.31
C TYR A 59 1.01 -5.92 4.14
N ILE A 60 -0.20 -5.79 3.59
CA ILE A 60 -0.95 -6.89 3.03
C ILE A 60 -0.73 -6.88 1.52
N HIS A 61 -0.12 -7.94 1.01
CA HIS A 61 0.14 -8.12 -0.40
C HIS A 61 -1.04 -8.84 -1.08
N MET A 62 -1.59 -8.21 -2.12
CA MET A 62 -2.68 -8.76 -2.89
C MET A 62 -2.14 -9.37 -4.18
N VAL A 63 -2.31 -10.67 -4.35
CA VAL A 63 -1.74 -11.46 -5.45
C VAL A 63 -2.83 -12.03 -6.31
N LEU A 64 -2.62 -11.99 -7.63
CA LEU A 64 -3.45 -12.69 -8.59
C LEU A 64 -2.72 -13.96 -9.03
N ILE A 65 -3.43 -15.09 -8.98
CA ILE A 65 -3.02 -16.39 -9.49
C ILE A 65 -3.71 -16.63 -10.83
N ASP A 66 -3.00 -17.22 -11.78
CA ASP A 66 -3.60 -17.64 -13.04
C ASP A 66 -4.66 -18.73 -12.80
N SER A 67 -5.87 -18.54 -13.33
CA SER A 67 -6.99 -19.46 -13.06
C SER A 67 -6.71 -20.91 -13.48
N LYS A 68 -5.83 -21.11 -14.48
CA LYS A 68 -5.39 -22.46 -14.92
C LYS A 68 -4.51 -23.18 -13.91
N ARG A 69 -3.91 -22.45 -12.97
CA ARG A 69 -2.99 -22.95 -11.94
C ARG A 69 -3.51 -22.73 -10.53
N ASP A 70 -4.79 -22.39 -10.40
CA ASP A 70 -5.44 -22.08 -9.14
C ASP A 70 -5.31 -23.21 -8.10
N MET A 71 -5.33 -24.47 -8.55
CA MET A 71 -5.17 -25.65 -7.68
C MET A 71 -3.69 -26.05 -7.44
N ASP A 72 -2.74 -25.42 -8.11
CA ASP A 72 -1.31 -25.73 -7.97
C ASP A 72 -0.71 -24.99 -6.78
N GLN A 73 -0.56 -25.69 -5.65
CA GLN A 73 -0.01 -25.14 -4.41
C GLN A 73 1.41 -24.59 -4.57
N ALA A 74 2.18 -25.07 -5.56
CA ALA A 74 3.54 -24.59 -5.80
C ALA A 74 3.57 -23.12 -6.24
N VAL A 75 2.54 -22.65 -6.96
CA VAL A 75 2.43 -21.24 -7.37
C VAL A 75 2.34 -20.31 -6.16
N TYR A 76 1.53 -20.69 -5.17
CA TYR A 76 1.39 -19.94 -3.92
C TYR A 76 2.73 -19.91 -3.18
N GLY A 77 3.40 -21.05 -3.03
CA GLY A 77 4.72 -21.13 -2.41
C GLY A 77 5.77 -20.27 -3.12
N ALA A 78 5.77 -20.27 -4.45
CA ALA A 78 6.65 -19.43 -5.26
C ALA A 78 6.39 -17.94 -5.02
N ALA A 79 5.14 -17.51 -4.98
CA ALA A 79 4.75 -16.14 -4.65
C ALA A 79 5.26 -15.73 -3.26
N LEU A 80 5.04 -16.57 -2.24
CA LEU A 80 5.50 -16.31 -0.87
C LEU A 80 7.03 -16.22 -0.78
N SER A 81 7.76 -17.11 -1.47
CA SER A 81 9.22 -17.10 -1.51
C SER A 81 9.80 -15.82 -2.13
N LYS A 82 9.03 -15.13 -2.98
CA LYS A 82 9.45 -13.88 -3.60
C LYS A 82 9.03 -12.66 -2.78
N ILE A 83 7.79 -12.67 -2.27
CA ILE A 83 7.18 -11.53 -1.58
C ILE A 83 7.68 -11.44 -0.13
N CYS A 84 7.68 -12.54 0.61
CA CYS A 84 7.95 -12.54 2.05
C CYS A 84 9.43 -12.72 2.42
N ARG A 85 10.33 -12.95 1.45
CA ARG A 85 11.73 -13.29 1.73
C ARG A 85 12.48 -12.25 2.56
N SER A 86 12.16 -10.97 2.35
CA SER A 86 12.80 -9.84 3.03
C SER A 86 12.03 -9.37 4.26
N GLU A 87 10.95 -10.05 4.65
CA GLU A 87 10.05 -9.62 5.73
C GLU A 87 10.30 -10.43 7.00
N PRO A 88 11.12 -9.93 7.96
CA PRO A 88 11.60 -10.74 9.08
C PRO A 88 10.53 -10.97 10.15
N ASP A 89 9.58 -10.05 10.31
CA ASP A 89 8.66 -10.05 11.45
C ASP A 89 7.19 -10.17 11.05
N PHE A 90 6.83 -9.74 9.84
CA PHE A 90 5.45 -9.74 9.38
C PHE A 90 5.36 -9.90 7.86
N CYS A 91 4.61 -10.89 7.38
CA CYS A 91 4.20 -10.95 5.98
C CYS A 91 2.77 -11.47 5.88
N ARG A 92 1.89 -10.74 5.22
CA ARG A 92 0.52 -11.19 4.92
C ARG A 92 0.27 -11.13 3.43
N VAL A 93 -0.15 -12.24 2.85
CA VAL A 93 -0.42 -12.35 1.42
C VAL A 93 -1.80 -12.96 1.21
N ARG A 94 -2.59 -12.35 0.34
CA ARG A 94 -3.93 -12.81 -0.02
C ARG A 94 -4.02 -13.03 -1.51
N PHE A 95 -4.66 -14.12 -1.90
CA PHE A 95 -4.66 -14.61 -3.26
C PHE A 95 -6.06 -14.61 -3.85
N TRP A 96 -6.21 -14.08 -5.05
CA TRP A 96 -7.40 -14.23 -5.90
C TRP A 96 -7.00 -14.84 -7.24
N ASN A 97 -7.97 -15.36 -7.98
CA ASN A 97 -7.77 -15.82 -9.36
C ASN A 97 -8.50 -14.94 -10.40
N GLU A 98 -9.19 -13.90 -9.93
CA GLU A 98 -9.90 -12.92 -10.76
C GLU A 98 -9.68 -11.50 -10.25
N GLU A 99 -9.16 -10.62 -11.11
CA GLU A 99 -8.74 -9.27 -10.71
C GLU A 99 -9.89 -8.41 -10.17
N ARG A 100 -11.11 -8.58 -10.69
CA ARG A 100 -12.31 -7.87 -10.24
C ARG A 100 -12.65 -8.09 -8.76
N HIS A 101 -12.17 -9.19 -8.18
CA HIS A 101 -12.41 -9.54 -6.78
C HIS A 101 -11.23 -9.23 -5.86
N VAL A 102 -10.13 -8.71 -6.41
CA VAL A 102 -8.98 -8.31 -5.58
C VAL A 102 -9.37 -7.12 -4.72
N ALA A 103 -9.16 -7.27 -3.42
CA ALA A 103 -9.47 -6.23 -2.45
C ALA A 103 -8.64 -4.96 -2.70
N GLN A 104 -9.29 -3.80 -2.54
CA GLN A 104 -8.61 -2.50 -2.65
C GLN A 104 -8.11 -1.99 -1.29
N ALA A 105 -8.61 -2.56 -0.20
CA ALA A 105 -8.32 -2.15 1.18
C ALA A 105 -7.99 -3.37 2.06
N ILE A 106 -7.74 -3.11 3.35
CA ILE A 106 -7.45 -4.13 4.36
C ILE A 106 -8.66 -5.06 4.59
N SER A 107 -9.87 -4.52 4.52
CA SER A 107 -11.12 -5.28 4.64
C SER A 107 -11.60 -5.79 3.28
N PHE A 108 -12.51 -6.76 3.33
CA PHE A 108 -13.16 -7.34 2.16
C PHE A 108 -14.65 -7.01 2.13
N THR A 109 -15.23 -6.99 0.94
CA THR A 109 -16.65 -7.26 0.78
C THR A 109 -16.90 -8.78 0.80
N ASP A 110 -18.14 -9.20 1.02
CA ASP A 110 -18.51 -10.62 0.98
C ASP A 110 -18.14 -11.30 -0.34
N ALA A 111 -18.31 -10.60 -1.47
CA ALA A 111 -17.95 -11.12 -2.78
C ALA A 111 -16.43 -11.32 -2.93
N GLN A 112 -15.63 -10.38 -2.42
CA GLN A 112 -14.17 -10.50 -2.42
C GLN A 112 -13.70 -11.62 -1.50
N PHE A 113 -14.35 -11.77 -0.35
CA PHE A 113 -14.08 -12.87 0.58
C PHE A 113 -14.43 -14.23 -0.03
N LYS A 114 -15.60 -14.37 -0.66
CA LYS A 114 -16.03 -15.58 -1.38
C LYS A 114 -15.13 -15.98 -2.55
N ALA A 115 -14.43 -15.02 -3.14
CA ALA A 115 -13.49 -15.25 -4.23
C ALA A 115 -12.04 -15.46 -3.77
N LEU A 116 -11.76 -15.30 -2.47
CA LEU A 116 -10.42 -15.47 -1.93
C LEU A 116 -9.97 -16.93 -2.11
N ARG A 117 -8.80 -17.15 -2.70
CA ARG A 117 -8.26 -18.49 -3.00
C ARG A 117 -7.36 -19.01 -1.90
N ALA A 118 -6.62 -18.12 -1.25
CA ALA A 118 -5.80 -18.45 -0.11
C ALA A 118 -5.40 -17.20 0.69
N GLU A 119 -4.97 -17.41 1.92
CA GLU A 119 -4.32 -16.41 2.75
C GLU A 119 -3.12 -17.02 3.48
N TYR A 120 -1.99 -16.33 3.39
CA TYR A 120 -0.81 -16.56 4.19
C TYR A 120 -0.66 -15.47 5.24
N VAL A 121 -0.36 -15.86 6.48
CA VAL A 121 -0.02 -14.96 7.57
C VAL A 121 1.24 -15.47 8.26
N PHE A 122 2.26 -14.61 8.27
CA PHE A 122 3.42 -14.72 9.13
C PHE A 122 3.46 -13.49 10.05
N ASN A 123 3.52 -13.72 11.36
CA ASN A 123 3.69 -12.70 12.37
C ASN A 123 4.52 -13.30 13.51
N ARG A 124 5.79 -12.89 13.59
CA ARG A 124 6.73 -13.36 14.60
C ARG A 124 6.26 -13.03 16.01
N ALA A 125 5.78 -11.81 16.25
CA ALA A 125 5.34 -11.37 17.57
C ALA A 125 4.14 -12.18 18.10
N GLY A 126 3.26 -12.63 17.20
CA GLY A 126 2.11 -13.46 17.52
C GLY A 126 2.39 -14.98 17.49
N SER A 127 3.61 -15.41 17.17
CA SER A 127 3.92 -16.82 16.87
C SER A 127 2.99 -17.45 15.83
N VAL A 128 2.57 -16.66 14.83
CA VAL A 128 1.68 -17.11 13.75
C VAL A 128 2.50 -17.36 12.50
N GLN A 129 2.40 -18.55 11.94
CA GLN A 129 2.83 -18.87 10.59
C GLN A 129 1.84 -19.85 9.99
N GLN A 130 0.96 -19.37 9.12
CA GLN A 130 -0.14 -20.17 8.61
C GLN A 130 -0.42 -19.86 7.14
N MET A 131 -0.59 -20.93 6.35
CA MET A 131 -1.18 -20.89 5.03
C MET A 131 -2.55 -21.55 5.12
N ARG A 132 -3.59 -20.87 4.65
CA ARG A 132 -4.93 -21.46 4.51
C ARG A 132 -5.43 -21.26 3.08
N TYR A 133 -6.05 -22.29 2.55
CA TYR A 133 -6.60 -22.29 1.19
C TYR A 133 -8.13 -22.20 1.23
N ALA A 134 -8.77 -21.78 0.14
CA ALA A 134 -10.19 -22.06 -0.03
C ALA A 134 -10.37 -23.57 -0.24
N CYS A 135 -11.46 -24.15 0.23
CA CYS A 135 -11.69 -25.59 0.05
C CYS A 135 -11.88 -26.03 -1.41
N THR A 136 -12.01 -25.07 -2.33
CA THR A 136 -12.00 -25.27 -3.77
C THR A 136 -10.60 -25.31 -4.39
N VAL A 137 -9.56 -24.94 -3.64
CA VAL A 137 -8.14 -25.10 -4.02
C VAL A 137 -7.60 -26.41 -3.43
N VAL A 138 -7.85 -26.67 -2.15
CA VAL A 138 -7.42 -27.87 -1.43
C VAL A 138 -8.60 -28.49 -0.70
N SER A 139 -8.84 -29.79 -0.89
CA SER A 139 -9.99 -30.49 -0.28
C SER A 139 -9.79 -30.92 1.17
N ASP A 140 -8.56 -30.87 1.69
CA ASP A 140 -8.27 -31.14 3.10
C ASP A 140 -8.85 -30.04 4.00
N LYS A 141 -9.86 -30.43 4.80
CA LYS A 141 -10.58 -29.54 5.73
C LYS A 141 -9.69 -28.92 6.80
N ASN A 142 -8.56 -29.55 7.12
CA ASN A 142 -7.60 -29.00 8.10
C ASN A 142 -6.73 -27.89 7.50
N GLN A 143 -6.67 -27.80 6.17
CA GLN A 143 -5.84 -26.84 5.44
C GLN A 143 -6.65 -25.75 4.75
N CYS A 144 -7.98 -25.86 4.77
CA CYS A 144 -8.86 -24.96 4.05
C CYS A 144 -9.86 -24.18 4.92
N PHE A 145 -10.45 -23.15 4.34
CA PHE A 145 -11.63 -22.46 4.83
C PHE A 145 -12.76 -22.56 3.81
N SER A 146 -13.99 -22.67 4.32
CA SER A 146 -15.21 -22.49 3.54
C SER A 146 -15.65 -21.03 3.60
N HIS A 147 -16.34 -20.59 2.56
CA HIS A 147 -16.96 -19.27 2.50
C HIS A 147 -18.41 -19.29 3.00
#